data_AF-A0A8H5RYS5-F1
#
_entry.id   AF-A0A8H5RYS5-F1
#
_cell.length_a   1.000
_cell.length_b   1.000
_cell.length_c   1.000
_cell.angle_alpha   90.00
_cell.angle_beta   90.00
_cell.angle_gamma   90.00
#
_symmetry.space_group_name_H-M   'P 1'
#
loop_
_entity.id
_entity.type
_entity.pdbx_description
1 polymer ?
#
loop_
_entity_poly.entity_id
_entity_poly.type
_entity_poly.pdbx_seq_one_letter_code
_entity_poly.pdbx_strand_id
1 'polypeptide(L)'
;MAPIKNLLMALFVAADLAAVSAHSVITNAVGDAGGSGMALGVDTSTPRDGTRRRPFQQDATRFRGQSADTVGETLSAGDNDIEQGTLDIMEETGSELPQVNPGGSLEMTVHQVNSDGAGPYTCMINADGTGTSWDNIEVTTNVAGNERGRNRDGEMGDFPLVASIPANQNCTGTVAGEDNVCLVRCQNPARAGPFGGVIPVQMVSGNGGNAGNATETGNTGNAGTGNANDNTNDTTKDTTNDTTDDTTAGGANGNASNNNNGNANNSNANGNDNDDEEEDEDENDSSARNNRRATRFSA
;
A
#
# COMPACT_ATOMS: atom_id res chain seq x y z
N MET A 1 -54.23 -44.93 -31.38
CA MET A 1 -54.19 -43.52 -31.85
C MET A 1 -54.43 -42.61 -30.67
N ALA A 2 -53.37 -42.02 -30.12
CA ALA A 2 -53.45 -40.90 -29.19
C ALA A 2 -52.38 -39.89 -29.66
N PRO A 3 -52.75 -38.64 -30.00
CA PRO A 3 -51.79 -37.70 -30.56
C PRO A 3 -50.96 -37.06 -29.45
N ILE A 4 -49.67 -37.12 -29.68
CA ILE A 4 -48.58 -36.41 -29.02
C ILE A 4 -48.94 -34.93 -28.93
N LYS A 5 -49.14 -34.40 -27.72
CA LYS A 5 -49.08 -32.96 -27.46
C LYS A 5 -47.73 -32.66 -26.85
N ASN A 6 -46.79 -32.28 -27.72
CA ASN A 6 -45.54 -31.61 -27.37
C ASN A 6 -45.89 -30.36 -26.55
N LEU A 7 -45.71 -30.43 -25.24
CA LEU A 7 -45.69 -29.25 -24.40
C LEU A 7 -44.30 -28.64 -24.55
N LEU A 8 -44.21 -27.61 -25.41
CA LEU A 8 -43.06 -26.74 -25.55
C LEU A 8 -42.71 -26.14 -24.18
N MET A 9 -41.64 -26.64 -23.58
CA MET A 9 -40.99 -26.05 -22.42
C MET A 9 -40.19 -24.85 -22.94
N ALA A 10 -40.80 -23.67 -22.93
CA ALA A 10 -40.13 -22.42 -23.24
C ALA A 10 -39.16 -22.09 -22.09
N LEU A 11 -37.91 -22.49 -22.25
CA LEU A 11 -36.80 -22.08 -21.39
C LEU A 11 -36.54 -20.59 -21.68
N PHE A 12 -37.15 -19.69 -20.90
CA PHE A 12 -36.71 -18.30 -20.84
C PHE A 12 -35.36 -18.27 -20.12
N VAL A 13 -34.28 -18.45 -20.88
CA VAL A 13 -32.96 -17.99 -20.44
C VAL A 13 -32.99 -16.47 -20.60
N ALA A 14 -33.40 -15.78 -19.55
CA ALA A 14 -33.04 -14.38 -19.41
C ALA A 14 -31.52 -14.34 -19.33
N ALA A 15 -30.86 -14.09 -20.47
CA ALA A 15 -29.47 -13.70 -20.46
C ALA A 15 -29.43 -12.36 -19.74
N ASP A 16 -28.89 -12.35 -18.51
CA ASP A 16 -28.43 -11.13 -17.87
C ASP A 16 -27.34 -10.51 -18.77
N LEU A 17 -27.75 -9.74 -19.76
CA LEU A 17 -26.94 -8.67 -20.32
C LEU A 17 -26.94 -7.52 -19.30
N ALA A 18 -26.50 -7.81 -18.09
CA ALA A 18 -25.92 -6.79 -17.27
C ALA A 18 -24.65 -6.38 -18.03
N ALA A 19 -24.77 -5.34 -18.85
CA ALA A 19 -23.65 -4.59 -19.36
C ALA A 19 -22.99 -3.91 -18.15
N VAL A 20 -22.34 -4.71 -17.29
CA VAL A 20 -21.61 -4.23 -16.13
C VAL A 20 -20.31 -3.67 -16.64
N SER A 21 -20.44 -2.51 -17.23
CA SER A 21 -19.36 -1.62 -17.60
C SER A 21 -19.24 -0.70 -16.40
N ALA A 22 -18.31 -1.04 -15.52
CA ALA A 22 -18.02 -0.37 -14.27
C ALA A 22 -16.53 -0.14 -14.26
N HIS A 23 -16.00 1.09 -14.26
CA HIS A 23 -14.56 1.22 -14.52
C HIS A 23 -13.95 2.51 -13.99
N SER A 24 -12.69 2.36 -13.60
CA SER A 24 -11.73 3.40 -13.28
C SER A 24 -10.33 2.98 -13.71
N VAL A 25 -9.43 3.96 -13.80
CA VAL A 25 -8.03 3.76 -14.19
C VAL A 25 -7.15 4.68 -13.33
N ILE A 26 -6.02 4.19 -12.82
CA ILE A 26 -5.03 5.05 -12.15
C ILE A 26 -4.07 5.57 -13.21
N THR A 27 -4.34 6.77 -13.71
CA THR A 27 -3.69 7.36 -14.89
C THR A 27 -2.41 8.11 -14.55
N ASN A 28 -2.20 8.43 -13.28
CA ASN A 28 -0.98 9.07 -12.81
C ASN A 28 -0.68 8.63 -11.37
N ALA A 29 0.60 8.51 -11.04
CA ALA A 29 1.09 8.26 -9.70
C ALA A 29 2.43 8.99 -9.50
N VAL A 30 2.57 9.69 -8.38
CA VAL A 30 3.76 10.46 -8.01
C VAL A 30 4.12 10.11 -6.57
N GLY A 31 5.38 9.73 -6.35
CA GLY A 31 5.88 9.44 -5.01
C GLY A 31 6.31 10.72 -4.30
N ASP A 32 6.38 10.68 -2.97
CA ASP A 32 6.76 11.83 -2.14
C ASP A 32 8.21 12.31 -2.36
N ALA A 33 9.06 11.46 -2.94
CA ALA A 33 10.41 11.82 -3.38
C ALA A 33 10.51 12.16 -4.88
N GLY A 34 9.38 12.22 -5.60
CA GLY A 34 9.31 12.51 -7.03
C GLY A 34 9.04 11.28 -7.89
N GLY A 35 9.53 11.30 -9.13
CA GLY A 35 9.18 10.30 -10.15
C GLY A 35 7.72 10.39 -10.59
N SER A 36 7.40 9.68 -11.66
CA SER A 36 6.04 9.61 -12.18
C SER A 36 5.77 8.23 -12.76
N GLY A 37 4.52 7.78 -12.68
CA GLY A 37 4.09 6.50 -13.19
C GLY A 37 2.59 6.46 -13.39
N MET A 38 2.07 5.26 -13.63
CA MET A 38 0.65 4.95 -13.73
C MET A 38 0.44 3.48 -13.37
N ALA A 39 -0.80 3.00 -13.37
CA ALA A 39 -1.04 1.58 -13.18
C ALA A 39 -0.51 0.74 -14.36
N LEU A 40 -0.16 -0.51 -14.08
CA LEU A 40 0.11 -1.54 -15.09
C LEU A 40 -1.09 -1.66 -16.05
N GLY A 41 -0.79 -1.84 -17.33
CA GLY A 41 -1.78 -2.06 -18.38
C GLY A 41 -2.49 -0.80 -18.88
N VAL A 42 -2.16 0.39 -18.35
CA VAL A 42 -2.70 1.66 -18.83
C VAL A 42 -2.23 1.94 -20.26
N ASP A 43 -3.18 2.30 -21.12
CA ASP A 43 -2.93 2.74 -22.49
C ASP A 43 -3.34 4.21 -22.60
N THR A 44 -2.35 5.10 -22.69
CA THR A 44 -2.56 6.56 -22.75
C THR A 44 -3.27 7.01 -24.02
N SER A 45 -3.33 6.16 -25.05
CA SER A 45 -4.12 6.41 -26.26
C SER A 45 -5.62 6.15 -26.08
N THR A 46 -6.02 5.49 -24.98
CA THR A 46 -7.44 5.23 -24.67
C THR A 46 -8.14 6.55 -24.31
N PRO A 47 -9.19 6.97 -25.06
CA PRO A 47 -9.91 8.21 -24.76
C PRO A 47 -10.61 8.13 -23.39
N ARG A 48 -10.69 9.26 -22.69
CA ARG A 48 -11.23 9.39 -21.32
C ARG A 48 -12.49 10.25 -21.21
N ASP A 49 -13.06 10.62 -22.35
CA ASP A 49 -14.18 11.56 -22.49
C ASP A 49 -15.54 10.85 -22.70
N GLY A 50 -15.65 9.59 -22.29
CA GLY A 50 -16.88 8.81 -22.45
C GLY A 50 -17.01 7.63 -21.50
N THR A 51 -18.23 7.11 -21.38
CA THR A 51 -18.62 6.06 -20.41
C THR A 51 -18.94 4.70 -21.04
N ARG A 52 -18.70 4.54 -22.35
CA ARG A 52 -18.95 3.26 -23.04
C ARG A 52 -17.75 2.33 -22.91
N ARG A 53 -18.01 1.03 -22.83
CA ARG A 53 -16.95 -0.01 -22.80
C ARG A 53 -15.88 0.17 -23.87
N ARG A 54 -16.29 0.43 -25.11
CA ARG A 54 -15.38 0.75 -26.22
C ARG A 54 -15.63 2.19 -26.68
N PRO A 55 -14.59 3.01 -26.86
CA PRO A 55 -13.17 2.73 -26.58
C PRO A 55 -12.75 2.97 -25.12
N PHE A 56 -13.56 3.62 -24.29
CA PHE A 56 -13.09 4.37 -23.12
C PHE A 56 -12.60 3.56 -21.91
N GLN A 57 -12.73 2.23 -21.92
CA GLN A 57 -12.48 1.37 -20.75
C GLN A 57 -11.59 0.18 -21.09
N GLN A 58 -10.90 0.20 -22.23
CA GLN A 58 -10.18 -0.97 -22.71
C GLN A 58 -9.00 -1.35 -21.80
N ASP A 59 -8.39 -0.38 -21.15
CA ASP A 59 -7.22 -0.51 -20.30
C ASP A 59 -7.53 -0.38 -18.80
N ALA A 60 -8.81 -0.35 -18.43
CA ALA A 60 -9.21 -0.35 -17.04
C ALA A 60 -8.92 -1.72 -16.41
N THR A 61 -8.02 -1.74 -15.44
CA THR A 61 -7.66 -2.95 -14.70
C THR A 61 -8.82 -3.40 -13.82
N ARG A 62 -9.16 -4.69 -13.90
CA ARG A 62 -10.10 -5.36 -13.01
C ARG A 62 -9.41 -6.50 -12.25
N PHE A 63 -9.85 -6.73 -11.02
CA PHE A 63 -9.38 -7.83 -10.17
C PHE A 63 -10.51 -8.84 -9.95
N ARG A 64 -10.68 -9.79 -10.88
CA ARG A 64 -11.76 -10.79 -10.80
C ARG A 64 -11.35 -12.12 -11.42
N GLY A 65 -12.03 -13.19 -11.02
CA GLY A 65 -11.81 -14.52 -11.59
C GLY A 65 -10.41 -15.01 -11.28
N GLN A 66 -9.66 -15.42 -12.31
CA GLN A 66 -8.28 -15.87 -12.15
C GLN A 66 -7.32 -14.73 -11.78
N SER A 67 -7.66 -13.50 -12.15
CA SER A 67 -6.84 -12.31 -11.89
C SER A 67 -7.23 -11.58 -10.59
N ALA A 68 -8.07 -12.20 -9.74
CA ALA A 68 -8.54 -11.59 -8.48
C ALA A 68 -7.41 -11.37 -7.47
N ASP A 69 -6.49 -12.32 -7.36
CA ASP A 69 -5.37 -12.28 -6.41
C ASP A 69 -4.02 -11.96 -7.08
N THR A 70 -4.05 -11.48 -8.33
CA THR A 70 -2.87 -11.12 -9.13
C THR A 70 -2.71 -9.60 -9.25
N VAL A 71 -1.94 -9.14 -10.25
CA VAL A 71 -1.85 -7.73 -10.66
C VAL A 71 -2.98 -7.27 -11.58
N GLY A 72 -4.02 -8.09 -11.75
CA GLY A 72 -5.24 -7.77 -12.49
C GLY A 72 -5.11 -7.96 -14.00
N GLU A 73 -6.19 -7.67 -14.71
CA GLU A 73 -6.27 -7.77 -16.17
C GLU A 73 -7.02 -6.59 -16.78
N THR A 74 -6.68 -6.23 -18.01
CA THR A 74 -7.41 -5.26 -18.83
C THR A 74 -8.25 -5.95 -19.91
N LEU A 75 -9.10 -5.19 -20.61
CA LEU A 75 -9.90 -5.72 -21.71
C LEU A 75 -9.13 -5.78 -23.04
N SER A 76 -8.16 -4.88 -23.26
CA SER A 76 -7.33 -4.83 -24.46
C SER A 76 -6.13 -5.75 -24.39
N ALA A 77 -5.40 -5.75 -23.27
CA ALA A 77 -4.11 -6.44 -23.15
C ALA A 77 -4.20 -7.79 -22.42
N GLY A 78 -5.30 -8.09 -21.72
CA GLY A 78 -5.42 -9.30 -20.90
C GLY A 78 -4.75 -9.13 -19.54
N ASP A 79 -4.17 -10.21 -19.00
CA ASP A 79 -3.46 -10.16 -17.72
C ASP A 79 -2.32 -9.13 -17.77
N ASN A 80 -2.23 -8.31 -16.72
CA ASN A 80 -1.14 -7.36 -16.57
C ASN A 80 0.19 -8.10 -16.31
N ASP A 81 1.26 -7.63 -16.93
CA ASP A 81 2.61 -8.16 -16.75
C ASP A 81 3.46 -7.13 -15.98
N ILE A 82 4.11 -7.57 -14.90
CA ILE A 82 4.88 -6.70 -14.02
C ILE A 82 6.13 -6.18 -14.74
N GLU A 83 6.87 -7.04 -15.42
CA GLU A 83 8.13 -6.67 -16.09
C GLU A 83 7.85 -5.78 -17.29
N GLN A 84 7.02 -6.25 -18.23
CA GLN A 84 6.70 -5.51 -19.44
C GLN A 84 5.91 -4.25 -19.13
N GLY A 85 4.92 -4.31 -18.24
CA GLY A 85 4.12 -3.14 -17.90
C GLY A 85 4.93 -2.07 -17.18
N THR A 86 5.93 -2.44 -16.38
CA THR A 86 6.85 -1.45 -15.77
C THR A 86 7.75 -0.81 -16.83
N LEU A 87 8.28 -1.58 -17.79
CA LEU A 87 9.03 -1.04 -18.93
C LEU A 87 8.18 -0.05 -19.74
N ASP A 88 6.93 -0.40 -20.03
CA ASP A 88 6.00 0.45 -20.78
C ASP A 88 5.72 1.76 -20.04
N ILE A 89 5.54 1.71 -18.70
CA ILE A 89 5.36 2.91 -17.86
C ILE A 89 6.59 3.82 -17.93
N MET A 90 7.79 3.26 -17.83
CA MET A 90 9.04 4.03 -17.88
C MET A 90 9.26 4.65 -19.27
N GLU A 91 8.91 3.93 -20.33
CA GLU A 91 8.97 4.46 -21.70
C GLU A 91 7.96 5.61 -21.90
N GLU A 92 6.72 5.44 -21.46
CA GLU A 92 5.65 6.43 -21.62
C GLU A 92 5.91 7.72 -20.82
N THR A 93 6.35 7.58 -19.57
CA THR A 93 6.59 8.74 -18.69
C THR A 93 7.92 9.43 -18.96
N GLY A 94 8.92 8.71 -19.46
CA GLY A 94 10.28 9.22 -19.64
C GLY A 94 10.95 9.64 -18.33
N SER A 95 10.42 9.20 -17.18
CA SER A 95 10.91 9.51 -15.84
C SER A 95 11.29 8.25 -15.06
N GLU A 96 11.97 8.43 -13.94
CA GLU A 96 12.06 7.39 -12.91
C GLU A 96 10.65 6.99 -12.45
N LEU A 97 10.49 5.73 -12.04
CA LEU A 97 9.28 5.25 -11.37
C LEU A 97 8.92 6.16 -10.18
N PRO A 98 7.66 6.19 -9.72
CA PRO A 98 7.29 6.92 -8.51
C PRO A 98 8.23 6.59 -7.35
N GLN A 99 8.96 7.61 -6.87
CA GLN A 99 9.99 7.47 -5.85
C GLN A 99 9.37 7.69 -4.47
N VAL A 100 9.41 6.69 -3.60
CA VAL A 100 8.77 6.76 -2.27
C VAL A 100 9.77 6.61 -1.13
N ASN A 101 9.54 7.32 -0.03
CA ASN A 101 10.26 7.08 1.22
C ASN A 101 9.51 6.08 2.12
N PRO A 102 10.20 5.31 2.98
CA PRO A 102 9.56 4.70 4.15
C PRO A 102 8.85 5.77 4.98
N GLY A 103 7.55 5.60 5.24
CA GLY A 103 6.73 6.59 5.95
C GLY A 103 6.25 7.76 5.09
N GLY A 104 6.56 7.73 3.79
CA GLY A 104 6.15 8.71 2.79
C GLY A 104 4.73 8.46 2.26
N SER A 105 4.50 8.87 1.02
CA SER A 105 3.18 8.75 0.39
C SER A 105 3.26 8.56 -1.12
N LEU A 106 2.26 7.89 -1.67
CA LEU A 106 2.00 7.79 -3.09
C LEU A 106 0.72 8.57 -3.41
N GLU A 107 0.85 9.66 -4.16
CA GLU A 107 -0.28 10.43 -4.68
C GLU A 107 -0.67 9.91 -6.07
N MET A 108 -1.94 9.59 -6.25
CA MET A 108 -2.48 9.00 -7.48
C MET A 108 -3.63 9.82 -8.01
N THR A 109 -3.79 9.80 -9.33
CA THR A 109 -4.97 10.29 -10.04
C THR A 109 -5.79 9.10 -10.52
N VAL A 110 -7.00 8.97 -9.99
CA VAL A 110 -7.98 7.99 -10.43
C VAL A 110 -8.89 8.68 -11.45
N HIS A 111 -8.84 8.23 -12.70
CA HIS A 111 -9.85 8.56 -13.68
C HIS A 111 -11.06 7.63 -13.48
N GLN A 112 -12.17 8.17 -13.01
CA GLN A 112 -13.43 7.44 -12.90
C GLN A 112 -14.14 7.50 -14.25
N VAL A 113 -14.24 6.35 -14.94
CA VAL A 113 -14.93 6.30 -16.24
C VAL A 113 -16.45 6.27 -16.06
N ASN A 114 -16.95 5.37 -15.20
CA ASN A 114 -18.39 5.17 -14.98
C ASN A 114 -18.78 5.31 -13.51
N SER A 115 -20.08 5.31 -13.22
CA SER A 115 -20.60 5.44 -11.86
C SER A 115 -19.89 4.54 -10.85
N ASP A 116 -19.72 3.25 -11.14
CA ASP A 116 -19.09 2.23 -10.30
C ASP A 116 -17.56 2.13 -10.41
N GLY A 117 -16.90 3.11 -11.03
CA GLY A 117 -15.46 3.34 -10.91
C GLY A 117 -15.07 4.21 -9.71
N ALA A 118 -16.04 4.62 -8.90
CA ALA A 118 -15.80 5.50 -7.77
C ALA A 118 -15.20 4.74 -6.58
N GLY A 119 -14.90 5.44 -5.49
CA GLY A 119 -14.39 4.85 -4.26
C GLY A 119 -15.49 4.42 -3.26
N PRO A 120 -15.14 4.18 -1.99
CA PRO A 120 -13.79 4.31 -1.43
C PRO A 120 -12.85 3.19 -1.87
N TYR A 121 -11.63 3.53 -2.24
CA TYR A 121 -10.57 2.57 -2.58
C TYR A 121 -9.92 2.01 -1.31
N THR A 122 -9.51 0.75 -1.38
CA THR A 122 -8.52 0.17 -0.47
C THR A 122 -7.21 0.01 -1.22
N CYS A 123 -6.10 0.25 -0.53
CA CYS A 123 -4.76 0.07 -1.08
C CYS A 123 -3.96 -0.93 -0.25
N MET A 124 -3.06 -1.64 -0.92
CA MET A 124 -2.17 -2.63 -0.34
C MET A 124 -0.81 -2.58 -1.04
N ILE A 125 0.24 -3.00 -0.36
CA ILE A 125 1.62 -2.99 -0.86
C ILE A 125 2.22 -4.39 -0.87
N ASN A 126 2.95 -4.70 -1.93
CA ASN A 126 3.76 -5.91 -2.07
C ASN A 126 5.23 -5.50 -2.02
N ALA A 127 5.97 -6.04 -1.04
CA ALA A 127 7.33 -5.61 -0.74
C ALA A 127 8.39 -6.15 -1.70
N ASP A 128 8.16 -7.31 -2.30
CA ASP A 128 9.17 -8.06 -3.06
C ASP A 128 9.04 -7.92 -4.58
N GLY A 129 8.11 -7.09 -5.06
CA GLY A 129 7.88 -6.84 -6.48
C GLY A 129 7.21 -8.00 -7.23
N THR A 130 6.81 -9.08 -6.56
CA THR A 130 6.25 -10.29 -7.22
C THR A 130 4.73 -10.21 -7.42
N GLY A 131 4.04 -9.34 -6.69
CA GLY A 131 2.58 -9.24 -6.70
C GLY A 131 1.84 -10.43 -6.07
N THR A 132 2.53 -11.25 -5.26
CA THR A 132 1.97 -12.48 -4.67
C THR A 132 1.57 -12.35 -3.19
N SER A 133 2.10 -11.36 -2.48
CA SER A 133 1.80 -11.09 -1.07
C SER A 133 1.50 -9.61 -0.86
N TRP A 134 0.44 -9.30 -0.13
CA TRP A 134 -0.08 -7.94 -0.02
C TRP A 134 -0.40 -7.59 1.43
N ASP A 135 0.13 -6.45 1.88
CA ASP A 135 -0.19 -5.85 3.17
C ASP A 135 -1.03 -4.60 2.97
N ASN A 136 -2.13 -4.47 3.71
CA ASN A 136 -2.98 -3.28 3.63
C ASN A 136 -2.21 -2.03 4.08
N ILE A 137 -2.37 -0.94 3.34
CA ILE A 137 -1.81 0.37 3.68
C ILE A 137 -2.92 1.40 3.84
N GLU A 138 -2.64 2.44 4.63
CA GLU A 138 -3.62 3.49 4.90
C GLU A 138 -3.87 4.34 3.64
N VAL A 139 -5.14 4.63 3.36
CA VAL A 139 -5.55 5.59 2.34
C VAL A 139 -5.94 6.89 3.03
N THR A 140 -5.14 7.94 2.88
CA THR A 140 -5.29 9.21 3.59
C THR A 140 -6.15 10.23 2.84
N THR A 141 -6.26 10.09 1.51
CA THR A 141 -7.22 10.81 0.67
C THR A 141 -7.89 9.79 -0.23
N ASN A 142 -9.21 9.79 -0.29
CA ASN A 142 -9.97 8.76 -1.00
C ASN A 142 -10.97 9.36 -1.99
N VAL A 143 -11.26 8.61 -3.06
CA VAL A 143 -12.27 8.96 -4.06
C VAL A 143 -13.66 8.78 -3.45
N ALA A 144 -14.53 9.77 -3.64
CA ALA A 144 -15.90 9.71 -3.13
C ALA A 144 -16.72 8.65 -3.86
N GLY A 145 -17.45 7.84 -3.12
CA GLY A 145 -18.46 6.91 -3.63
C GLY A 145 -19.15 6.17 -2.49
N ASN A 146 -20.22 5.43 -2.82
CA ASN A 146 -20.93 4.64 -1.83
C ASN A 146 -20.26 3.29 -1.56
N GLU A 147 -20.82 2.49 -0.66
CA GLU A 147 -20.30 1.16 -0.28
C GLU A 147 -20.18 0.17 -1.45
N ARG A 148 -20.83 0.44 -2.58
CA ARG A 148 -20.76 -0.37 -3.81
C ARG A 148 -19.80 0.20 -4.85
N GLY A 149 -19.03 1.22 -4.51
CA GLY A 149 -18.08 1.86 -5.41
C GLY A 149 -18.74 2.85 -6.37
N ARG A 150 -19.97 3.32 -6.09
CA ARG A 150 -20.77 4.11 -7.04
C ARG A 150 -20.82 5.60 -6.70
N ASN A 151 -20.62 6.43 -7.72
CA ASN A 151 -20.84 7.88 -7.72
C ASN A 151 -21.14 8.36 -9.15
N ARG A 152 -22.39 8.65 -9.49
CA ARG A 152 -22.74 9.06 -10.87
C ARG A 152 -22.23 10.47 -11.22
N ASP A 153 -22.10 11.34 -10.24
CA ASP A 153 -21.68 12.73 -10.47
C ASP A 153 -20.18 12.83 -10.78
N GLY A 154 -19.41 11.77 -10.52
CA GLY A 154 -17.98 11.68 -10.82
C GLY A 154 -17.61 11.00 -12.14
N GLU A 155 -18.58 10.65 -12.99
CA GLU A 155 -18.28 10.01 -14.28
C GLU A 155 -17.41 10.90 -15.19
N MET A 156 -16.45 10.29 -15.88
CA MET A 156 -15.44 10.94 -16.74
C MET A 156 -14.63 12.02 -16.01
N GLY A 157 -14.41 11.82 -14.70
CA GLY A 157 -13.71 12.76 -13.83
C GLY A 157 -12.43 12.18 -13.25
N ASP A 158 -11.48 13.06 -12.96
CA ASP A 158 -10.23 12.73 -12.29
C ASP A 158 -10.32 13.09 -10.81
N PHE A 159 -9.92 12.17 -9.94
CA PHE A 159 -10.00 12.31 -8.49
C PHE A 159 -8.69 11.91 -7.81
N PRO A 160 -8.29 12.62 -6.75
CA PRO A 160 -7.10 12.28 -5.99
C PRO A 160 -7.35 11.03 -5.14
N LEU A 161 -6.32 10.18 -5.08
CA LEU A 161 -6.22 9.05 -4.17
C LEU A 161 -4.80 9.08 -3.57
N VAL A 162 -4.66 9.08 -2.24
CA VAL A 162 -3.35 9.11 -1.59
C VAL A 162 -3.21 7.91 -0.67
N ALA A 163 -2.18 7.11 -0.89
CA ALA A 163 -1.82 5.97 -0.05
C ALA A 163 -0.56 6.31 0.78
N SER A 164 -0.59 5.99 2.07
CA SER A 164 0.53 6.16 2.99
C SER A 164 1.45 4.96 2.93
N ILE A 165 2.75 5.19 2.68
CA ILE A 165 3.75 4.13 2.67
C ILE A 165 4.16 3.82 4.11
N PRO A 166 4.12 2.56 4.58
CA PRO A 166 4.48 2.25 5.96
C PRO A 166 5.90 2.72 6.34
N ALA A 167 6.08 3.20 7.57
CA ALA A 167 7.38 3.68 8.06
C ALA A 167 8.47 2.60 8.07
N ASN A 168 8.08 1.34 8.19
CA ASN A 168 8.94 0.16 8.16
C ASN A 168 8.92 -0.56 6.81
N GLN A 169 8.33 0.05 5.77
CA GLN A 169 8.32 -0.54 4.44
C GLN A 169 9.76 -0.69 3.93
N ASN A 170 10.06 -1.83 3.34
CA ASN A 170 11.32 -2.10 2.66
C ASN A 170 11.01 -2.79 1.34
N CYS A 171 11.36 -2.14 0.22
CA CYS A 171 11.16 -2.73 -1.10
C CYS A 171 12.39 -3.53 -1.50
N THR A 172 12.20 -4.80 -1.87
CA THR A 172 13.29 -5.72 -2.22
C THR A 172 13.16 -6.28 -3.63
N GLY A 173 12.12 -5.89 -4.37
CA GLY A 173 11.93 -6.33 -5.74
C GLY A 173 12.98 -5.75 -6.69
N THR A 174 13.27 -6.52 -7.73
CA THR A 174 13.93 -6.03 -8.94
C THR A 174 12.95 -6.25 -10.08
N VAL A 175 12.54 -5.17 -10.75
CA VAL A 175 11.56 -5.19 -11.86
C VAL A 175 12.04 -4.24 -12.94
N ALA A 176 11.98 -4.65 -14.21
CA ALA A 176 12.38 -3.84 -15.36
C ALA A 176 13.82 -3.30 -15.28
N GLY A 177 14.69 -3.98 -14.51
CA GLY A 177 16.07 -3.54 -14.24
C GLY A 177 16.21 -2.52 -13.12
N GLU A 178 15.10 -2.09 -12.50
CA GLU A 178 15.09 -1.21 -11.34
C GLU A 178 15.10 -2.02 -10.04
N ASP A 179 16.00 -1.68 -9.13
CA ASP A 179 16.09 -2.27 -7.80
C ASP A 179 15.25 -1.50 -6.77
N ASN A 180 14.93 -2.16 -5.65
CA ASN A 180 14.10 -1.63 -4.56
C ASN A 180 12.68 -1.29 -5.00
N VAL A 181 12.09 -2.13 -5.86
CA VAL A 181 10.72 -1.96 -6.33
C VAL A 181 9.73 -2.64 -5.38
N CYS A 182 8.67 -1.91 -5.01
CA CYS A 182 7.43 -2.45 -4.46
C CYS A 182 6.32 -2.32 -5.50
N LEU A 183 5.23 -3.04 -5.30
CA LEU A 183 3.98 -2.81 -6.04
C LEU A 183 2.93 -2.27 -5.08
N VAL A 184 2.22 -1.21 -5.47
CA VAL A 184 1.06 -0.68 -4.74
C VAL A 184 -0.20 -1.00 -5.53
N ARG A 185 -1.07 -1.84 -4.98
CA ARG A 185 -2.37 -2.18 -5.55
C ARG A 185 -3.44 -1.36 -4.87
N CYS A 186 -4.24 -0.65 -5.65
CA CYS A 186 -5.44 0.03 -5.16
C CYS A 186 -6.66 -0.44 -5.93
N GLN A 187 -7.76 -0.71 -5.23
CA GLN A 187 -8.99 -1.18 -5.83
C GLN A 187 -10.23 -0.65 -5.11
N ASN A 188 -11.32 -0.49 -5.85
CA ASN A 188 -12.62 -0.11 -5.29
C ASN A 188 -13.48 -1.33 -4.92
N PRO A 189 -14.65 -1.17 -4.28
CA PRO A 189 -15.46 -2.29 -3.78
C PRO A 189 -16.48 -2.80 -4.81
N ALA A 190 -16.34 -2.46 -6.09
CA ALA A 190 -17.33 -2.80 -7.11
C ALA A 190 -17.42 -4.32 -7.33
N ARG A 191 -18.62 -4.91 -7.14
CA ARG A 191 -18.86 -6.37 -7.32
C ARG A 191 -18.71 -6.85 -8.76
N ALA A 192 -18.84 -5.94 -9.72
CA ALA A 192 -18.57 -6.17 -11.14
C ALA A 192 -17.15 -6.69 -11.41
N GLY A 193 -16.26 -6.42 -10.46
CA GLY A 193 -14.83 -6.63 -10.47
C GLY A 193 -14.24 -5.41 -9.78
N PRO A 194 -13.57 -5.52 -8.63
CA PRO A 194 -12.83 -4.39 -8.09
C PRO A 194 -11.97 -3.75 -9.20
N PHE A 195 -12.11 -2.45 -9.40
CA PHE A 195 -11.37 -1.68 -10.41
C PHE A 195 -10.35 -0.77 -9.73
N GLY A 196 -9.26 -0.50 -10.44
CA GLY A 196 -8.19 0.36 -9.98
C GLY A 196 -6.91 0.04 -10.75
N GLY A 197 -5.87 -0.41 -10.05
CA GLY A 197 -4.63 -0.81 -10.69
C GLY A 197 -3.52 -1.15 -9.72
N VAL A 198 -2.40 -1.62 -10.29
CA VAL A 198 -1.15 -1.87 -9.58
C VAL A 198 -0.10 -0.92 -10.11
N ILE A 199 0.56 -0.18 -9.24
CA ILE A 199 1.57 0.82 -9.56
C ILE A 199 2.92 0.30 -9.06
N PRO A 200 3.91 0.08 -9.94
CA PRO A 200 5.29 -0.11 -9.53
C PRO A 200 5.81 1.19 -8.93
N VAL A 201 6.36 1.11 -7.72
CA VAL A 201 7.01 2.23 -7.04
C VAL A 201 8.42 1.81 -6.66
N GLN A 202 9.36 2.73 -6.75
CA GLN A 202 10.72 2.48 -6.33
C GLN A 202 10.94 3.18 -5.00
N MET A 203 11.36 2.43 -4.00
CA MET A 203 11.79 3.03 -2.75
C MET A 203 13.11 3.73 -3.00
N VAL A 204 13.20 5.00 -2.61
CA VAL A 204 14.47 5.71 -2.74
C VAL A 204 15.52 4.91 -1.99
N SER A 205 16.59 4.57 -2.69
CA SER A 205 17.74 4.01 -2.01
C SER A 205 18.23 5.11 -1.07
N GLY A 206 18.00 4.94 0.23
CA GLY A 206 18.66 5.79 1.21
C GLY A 206 20.14 5.69 0.90
N ASN A 207 20.75 6.80 0.47
CA ASN A 207 22.15 6.91 0.08
C ASN A 207 22.93 5.92 0.92
N GLY A 208 23.30 4.78 0.32
CA GLY A 208 23.66 3.58 1.06
C GLY A 208 24.53 4.01 2.21
N GLY A 209 23.98 3.93 3.42
CA GLY A 209 24.75 4.06 4.63
C GLY A 209 25.70 2.91 4.55
N ASN A 210 26.86 3.16 3.91
CA ASN A 210 27.99 2.27 3.91
C ASN A 210 28.07 1.83 5.36
N ALA A 211 27.84 0.54 5.61
CA ALA A 211 28.00 -0.04 6.92
C ALA A 211 29.47 0.20 7.26
N GLY A 212 29.72 1.38 7.83
CA GLY A 212 31.02 1.89 8.16
C GLY A 212 31.50 0.89 9.18
N ASN A 213 32.43 0.07 8.72
CA ASN A 213 33.25 -0.83 9.50
C ASN A 213 33.37 -0.26 10.91
N ALA A 214 32.69 -0.91 11.87
CA ALA A 214 32.74 -0.52 13.27
C ALA A 214 34.19 -0.56 13.69
N THR A 215 34.84 0.59 13.62
CA THR A 215 36.24 0.76 14.01
C THR A 215 36.20 0.87 15.52
N GLU A 216 36.32 -0.31 16.14
CA GLU A 216 36.92 -0.54 17.45
C GLU A 216 37.84 0.64 17.81
N THR A 217 37.44 1.45 18.78
CA THR A 217 38.30 2.49 19.34
C THR A 217 39.34 1.78 20.21
N GLY A 218 40.35 1.26 19.52
CA GLY A 218 41.59 0.77 20.09
C GLY A 218 42.44 1.95 20.56
N ASN A 219 42.73 1.93 21.85
CA ASN A 219 43.72 2.70 22.58
C ASN A 219 45.06 2.87 21.82
N THR A 220 45.46 4.12 21.53
CA THR A 220 46.85 4.63 21.42
C THR A 220 46.79 6.18 21.40
N GLY A 221 47.72 6.95 21.96
CA GLY A 221 49.04 6.57 22.42
C GLY A 221 49.83 7.69 23.09
N ASN A 222 51.01 7.24 23.49
CA ASN A 222 52.23 7.92 23.88
C ASN A 222 52.66 9.05 22.92
N ALA A 223 53.19 10.15 23.47
CA ALA A 223 54.15 11.01 22.79
C ALA A 223 55.17 11.53 23.80
N GLY A 224 56.39 11.01 23.72
CA GLY A 224 57.55 11.51 24.44
C GLY A 224 58.15 12.74 23.75
N THR A 225 58.62 13.67 24.59
CA THR A 225 59.57 14.75 24.30
C THR A 225 60.36 14.89 25.60
N GLY A 226 61.67 14.72 25.69
CA GLY A 226 62.69 15.51 25.02
C GLY A 226 63.74 15.79 26.09
N ASN A 227 64.99 15.44 25.79
CA ASN A 227 66.16 15.56 26.65
C ASN A 227 66.46 17.03 26.98
N ALA A 228 66.49 17.40 28.27
CA ALA A 228 67.08 18.64 28.74
C ALA A 228 67.91 18.36 29.99
N ASN A 229 69.22 18.36 29.78
CA ASN A 229 70.27 18.45 30.77
C ASN A 229 70.25 19.89 31.32
N ASP A 230 69.86 20.09 32.58
CA ASP A 230 70.29 21.25 33.34
C ASP A 230 70.57 20.84 34.79
N ASN A 231 71.74 21.27 35.24
CA ASN A 231 72.45 20.84 36.41
C ASN A 231 72.46 22.02 37.37
N THR A 232 71.52 22.07 38.31
CA THR A 232 71.58 22.99 39.45
C THR A 232 71.30 22.26 40.75
N ASN A 233 72.41 21.99 41.43
CA ASN A 233 72.56 21.69 42.83
C ASN A 233 71.89 22.75 43.71
N ASP A 234 70.87 22.38 44.50
CA ASP A 234 70.55 23.09 45.74
C ASP A 234 69.99 22.11 46.80
N THR A 235 70.36 22.37 48.04
CA THR A 235 70.57 21.41 49.11
C THR A 235 69.64 21.75 50.26
N THR A 236 68.57 21.00 50.52
CA THR A 236 67.96 21.00 51.88
C THR A 236 67.28 19.68 52.22
N LYS A 237 67.95 19.02 53.16
CA LYS A 237 67.58 17.98 54.12
C LYS A 237 66.27 18.31 54.88
N ASP A 238 65.33 17.37 54.95
CA ASP A 238 64.55 17.13 56.17
C ASP A 238 64.02 15.68 56.26
N THR A 239 64.11 15.16 57.47
CA THR A 239 63.86 13.82 58.02
C THR A 239 62.39 13.68 58.45
N THR A 240 61.71 12.54 58.31
CA THR A 240 61.41 11.52 59.35
C THR A 240 60.16 10.74 58.87
N ASN A 241 60.20 9.40 58.81
CA ASN A 241 59.62 8.43 59.76
C ASN A 241 58.07 8.41 59.86
N ASP A 242 57.41 7.36 59.36
CA ASP A 242 56.62 6.44 60.22
C ASP A 242 56.20 5.15 59.47
N THR A 243 56.16 4.07 60.23
CA THR A 243 55.95 2.65 59.88
C THR A 243 54.80 2.13 60.71
N THR A 244 53.88 1.34 60.14
CA THR A 244 53.16 0.17 60.70
C THR A 244 52.11 -0.24 59.66
N ASP A 245 52.12 -1.40 59.00
CA ASP A 245 52.04 -2.80 59.47
C ASP A 245 50.67 -3.21 60.03
N ASP A 246 50.27 -4.40 59.57
CA ASP A 246 49.33 -5.39 60.09
C ASP A 246 47.93 -5.63 59.45
N THR A 247 47.76 -6.94 59.25
CA THR A 247 46.77 -7.84 58.67
C THR A 247 45.38 -7.79 59.35
N THR A 248 44.25 -8.23 58.76
CA THR A 248 43.83 -9.64 58.59
C THR A 248 42.41 -9.76 57.96
N ALA A 249 42.20 -10.94 57.38
CA ALA A 249 41.00 -11.65 56.90
C ALA A 249 39.57 -11.33 57.40
N GLY A 250 38.60 -11.59 56.49
CA GLY A 250 37.49 -12.52 56.75
C GLY A 250 36.07 -11.93 56.83
N GLY A 251 35.13 -12.52 56.07
CA GLY A 251 33.70 -12.39 56.37
C GLY A 251 32.76 -12.45 55.18
N ALA A 252 32.29 -13.66 54.84
CA ALA A 252 31.10 -13.87 54.02
C ALA A 252 29.84 -13.54 54.82
N ASN A 253 28.80 -12.98 54.17
CA ASN A 253 27.43 -13.14 54.64
C ASN A 253 26.45 -13.09 53.46
N GLY A 254 25.66 -14.15 53.31
CA GLY A 254 24.56 -14.23 52.36
C GLY A 254 23.31 -13.53 52.88
N ASN A 255 22.40 -13.21 51.96
CA ASN A 255 20.99 -13.07 52.31
C ASN A 255 20.12 -13.49 51.13
N ALA A 256 19.22 -14.43 51.40
CA ALA A 256 18.16 -14.88 50.51
C ALA A 256 16.83 -14.29 51.00
N SER A 257 15.95 -13.88 50.09
CA SER A 257 14.51 -14.09 50.26
C SER A 257 13.71 -13.88 48.97
N ASN A 258 12.87 -14.89 48.74
CA ASN A 258 11.75 -15.05 47.83
C ASN A 258 10.83 -13.83 47.66
N ASN A 259 10.20 -13.72 46.48
CA ASN A 259 8.73 -13.88 46.43
C ASN A 259 8.23 -14.36 45.06
N ASN A 260 7.40 -15.41 45.11
CA ASN A 260 6.66 -16.03 44.01
C ASN A 260 5.24 -15.44 44.02
N ASN A 261 4.62 -15.18 42.87
CA ASN A 261 3.20 -15.46 42.69
C ASN A 261 2.82 -15.53 41.20
N GLY A 262 2.39 -16.71 40.76
CA GLY A 262 1.59 -16.88 39.55
C GLY A 262 0.15 -17.22 39.95
N ASN A 263 -0.83 -16.85 39.13
CA ASN A 263 -2.13 -17.53 39.13
C ASN A 263 -2.79 -17.42 37.75
N ALA A 264 -3.48 -18.50 37.40
CA ALA A 264 -4.05 -18.82 36.10
C ALA A 264 -5.58 -18.64 36.04
N ASN A 265 -6.09 -18.71 34.81
CA ASN A 265 -7.40 -19.18 34.34
C ASN A 265 -8.71 -18.46 34.73
N ASN A 266 -9.50 -18.11 33.70
CA ASN A 266 -10.90 -18.55 33.60
C ASN A 266 -11.37 -18.61 32.13
N SER A 267 -12.28 -19.54 31.87
CA SER A 267 -12.76 -20.07 30.59
C SER A 267 -14.21 -19.66 30.29
N ASN A 268 -14.73 -20.12 29.13
CA ASN A 268 -16.14 -20.34 28.75
C ASN A 268 -16.91 -19.12 28.15
N ALA A 269 -17.79 -19.22 27.15
CA ALA A 269 -18.28 -20.30 26.28
C ALA A 269 -19.26 -19.72 25.21
N ASN A 270 -19.29 -20.36 24.03
CA ASN A 270 -20.43 -20.74 23.17
C ASN A 270 -21.52 -19.75 22.68
N GLY A 271 -21.82 -19.84 21.38
CA GLY A 271 -23.08 -19.39 20.77
C GLY A 271 -23.10 -19.65 19.25
N ASN A 272 -23.90 -20.62 18.83
CA ASN A 272 -24.16 -21.07 17.45
C ASN A 272 -25.58 -20.60 17.04
N ASP A 273 -25.94 -20.78 15.76
CA ASP A 273 -27.27 -20.62 15.11
C ASP A 273 -27.44 -19.30 14.33
N ASN A 274 -28.12 -19.20 13.18
CA ASN A 274 -28.67 -20.10 12.16
C ASN A 274 -29.03 -19.22 10.94
N ASP A 275 -29.44 -19.88 9.86
CA ASP A 275 -30.00 -19.41 8.58
C ASP A 275 -30.94 -18.19 8.65
N ASP A 276 -30.99 -17.40 7.57
CA ASP A 276 -32.17 -16.64 7.05
C ASP A 276 -31.71 -16.03 5.70
N GLU A 277 -32.01 -16.67 4.57
CA GLU A 277 -33.20 -16.47 3.72
C GLU A 277 -33.29 -15.09 3.06
N GLU A 278 -33.43 -15.15 1.74
CA GLU A 278 -33.47 -14.03 0.82
C GLU A 278 -34.85 -13.37 0.83
N GLU A 279 -34.89 -12.03 0.86
CA GLU A 279 -36.07 -11.26 0.48
C GLU A 279 -35.65 -10.16 -0.51
N ASP A 280 -35.89 -10.46 -1.78
CA ASP A 280 -36.04 -9.47 -2.84
C ASP A 280 -37.39 -8.76 -2.68
N GLU A 281 -37.39 -7.46 -2.38
CA GLU A 281 -38.56 -6.61 -2.61
C GLU A 281 -38.19 -5.45 -3.55
N ASP A 282 -38.62 -5.63 -4.81
CA ASP A 282 -38.81 -4.58 -5.80
C ASP A 282 -39.98 -3.67 -5.38
N GLU A 283 -39.73 -2.39 -5.15
CA GLU A 283 -40.76 -1.36 -5.34
C GLU A 283 -40.20 -0.18 -6.17
N ASN A 284 -40.62 -0.17 -7.43
CA ASN A 284 -40.59 0.99 -8.30
C ASN A 284 -42.03 1.21 -8.79
N ASP A 285 -42.78 2.13 -8.18
CA ASP A 285 -43.69 2.96 -8.98
C ASP A 285 -43.94 4.35 -8.35
N SER A 286 -43.91 5.29 -9.29
CA SER A 286 -44.26 6.69 -9.30
C SER A 286 -45.21 7.22 -8.21
N SER A 287 -44.87 8.41 -7.68
CA SER A 287 -45.69 9.63 -7.80
C SER A 287 -45.33 10.68 -6.75
N ALA A 288 -44.41 11.61 -7.07
CA ALA A 288 -44.39 12.93 -6.42
C ALA A 288 -43.57 13.94 -7.24
N ARG A 289 -44.16 14.44 -8.34
CA ARG A 289 -43.74 15.71 -8.94
C ARG A 289 -44.08 16.83 -7.97
N ASN A 290 -43.08 17.42 -7.30
CA ASN A 290 -43.25 18.70 -6.61
C ASN A 290 -42.12 19.68 -6.96
N ASN A 291 -42.32 20.30 -8.13
CA ASN A 291 -42.23 21.74 -8.38
C ASN A 291 -41.35 22.57 -7.42
N ARG A 292 -40.09 22.82 -7.81
CA ARG A 292 -39.33 24.02 -7.38
C ARG A 292 -38.64 24.69 -8.57
N ARG A 293 -39.44 25.51 -9.25
CA ARG A 293 -39.14 26.85 -9.80
C ARG A 293 -37.65 27.24 -9.84
N ALA A 294 -37.06 27.14 -11.03
CA ALA A 294 -35.91 27.93 -11.44
C ALA A 294 -36.29 28.74 -12.69
N THR A 295 -36.35 30.07 -12.54
CA THR A 295 -36.21 30.98 -13.69
C THR A 295 -35.27 32.10 -13.29
N ARG A 296 -34.07 32.03 -13.84
CA ARG A 296 -33.17 33.16 -14.08
C ARG A 296 -33.87 34.14 -15.04
N PHE A 297 -33.64 35.44 -14.87
CA PHE A 297 -33.47 36.34 -16.01
C PHE A 297 -32.49 37.44 -15.64
N SER A 298 -31.46 37.57 -16.47
CA SER A 298 -30.49 38.65 -16.50
C SER A 298 -31.11 39.91 -17.09
N ALA A 299 -30.77 41.06 -16.51
CA ALA A 299 -30.47 42.33 -17.16
C ALA A 299 -29.64 43.16 -16.17
#